data_AF-R3TQS9-F1
#
_entry.id   AF-R3TQS9-F1
#
_cell.length_a   1.000
_cell.length_b   1.000
_cell.length_c   1.000
_cell.angle_alpha   90.00
_cell.angle_beta   90.00
_cell.angle_gamma   90.00
#
_symmetry.space_group_name_H-M   'P 1'
#
loop_
_entity.id
_entity.type
_entity.pdbx_description
1 polymer ?
#
loop_
_entity_poly.entity_id
_entity_poly.type
_entity_poly.pdbx_seq_one_letter_code
_entity_poly.pdbx_strand_id
1 'polypeptide(L)'
;MTSNKHKKSLFIEKQLETKNVLPTELTNRFELYPENKRRPVNKTLFKNDYFQLTYNLKADSLNVSSRGDLVYSAIPYDTARNYIQRAAIQYLLYPDAARQYIESHKENLETYLRLSIFQVTNKKVDKNSLKVMQAYNAIFEDPLFEIQILGRLLQHDETGALSANLAGKFLFSENVKTGISGYVSEYLNFVVQLTQTLPIITDGKNVQLLKSDIPKSVVSDTYLTVDSAIEQGLELLPQEVKQTIESSIVVAKQAAPVKSKLLLRSEFGKELAEVRENYVAHSVDPRELEPYFKNVLPTENTNLINVVSDIHTTDGELPFTNKYFNVFAGDISDSSVVNNDIKGLYVIGNHELAAVLPKSQNIENEEWEKWRPFFKNEWFQNLMRNPDESWYKLPTGNHIYYECVKVELEKRFPKMNVLNNESVIYKGIRYIGLTIPVVLVRRKKAQQTFILKALAQLLNEEYDIPTVIVSHAPLFNELSMLSPDSTAYNKDYICLEPKIKALFKQYNIIGVIHGHHHIPASSGRYKMVTFAGKELFVVCSIYSKINTGFELESLLSVEK
;
A
#
# COMPACT_ATOMS: atom_id res chain seq x y z
N MET A 1 -21.43 19.55 71.96
CA MET A 1 -20.63 18.33 71.74
C MET A 1 -21.26 17.58 70.57
N THR A 2 -20.82 17.88 69.34
CA THR A 2 -19.79 17.18 68.52
C THR A 2 -20.25 15.85 67.92
N SER A 3 -20.65 15.90 66.65
CA SER A 3 -20.76 14.77 65.71
C SER A 3 -19.64 14.92 64.69
N ASN A 4 -18.91 13.84 64.40
CA ASN A 4 -18.00 13.80 63.27
C ASN A 4 -17.72 12.38 62.75
N LYS A 5 -17.49 12.32 61.44
CA LYS A 5 -16.91 11.25 60.59
C LYS A 5 -17.84 10.18 60.00
N HIS A 6 -18.34 10.47 58.79
CA HIS A 6 -18.54 9.45 57.75
C HIS A 6 -17.33 9.41 56.79
N LYS A 7 -16.65 8.26 56.73
CA LYS A 7 -15.81 7.85 55.59
C LYS A 7 -16.71 7.07 54.63
N LYS A 8 -16.99 7.62 53.44
CA LYS A 8 -17.52 6.83 52.31
C LYS A 8 -16.33 6.34 51.49
N SER A 9 -16.11 5.03 51.49
CA SER A 9 -15.19 4.34 50.58
C SER A 9 -15.79 4.29 49.18
N LEU A 10 -15.00 4.70 48.19
CA LEU A 10 -15.31 4.57 46.77
C LEU A 10 -15.47 3.09 46.37
N PHE A 11 -16.66 2.72 45.92
CA PHE A 11 -16.84 1.58 45.04
C PHE A 11 -16.49 2.02 43.62
N ILE A 12 -15.40 1.48 43.09
CA ILE A 12 -15.08 1.57 41.67
C ILE A 12 -15.96 0.53 40.98
N GLU A 13 -16.98 0.98 40.27
CA GLU A 13 -17.65 0.16 39.25
C GLU A 13 -16.61 -0.25 38.22
N LYS A 14 -16.31 -1.54 38.21
CA LYS A 14 -15.50 -2.19 37.20
C LYS A 14 -16.27 -2.05 35.89
N GLN A 15 -15.87 -1.10 35.04
CA GLN A 15 -16.35 -1.03 33.65
C GLN A 15 -16.23 -2.42 33.05
N LEU A 16 -17.38 -3.00 32.68
CA LEU A 16 -17.45 -4.18 31.84
C LEU A 16 -16.75 -3.82 30.53
N GLU A 17 -15.53 -4.31 30.35
CA GLU A 17 -14.96 -4.50 29.02
C GLU A 17 -16.00 -5.27 28.20
N THR A 18 -16.59 -4.60 27.21
CA THR A 18 -17.35 -5.27 26.16
C THR A 18 -16.40 -6.25 25.50
N LYS A 19 -16.45 -7.52 25.94
CA LYS A 19 -15.87 -8.63 25.21
C LYS A 19 -16.52 -8.61 23.83
N ASN A 20 -15.76 -8.24 22.80
CA ASN A 20 -16.13 -8.54 21.42
C ASN A 20 -16.40 -10.04 21.36
N VAL A 21 -17.68 -10.42 21.32
CA VAL A 21 -18.09 -11.80 21.20
C VAL A 21 -17.77 -12.19 19.76
N LEU A 22 -16.80 -13.10 19.58
CA LEU A 22 -16.46 -13.61 18.26
C LEU A 22 -17.72 -14.22 17.61
N PRO A 23 -17.90 -14.07 16.28
CA PRO A 23 -18.93 -14.78 15.54
C PRO A 23 -18.95 -16.26 15.92
N THR A 24 -20.15 -16.81 16.12
CA THR A 24 -20.33 -18.20 16.58
C THR A 24 -19.69 -19.18 15.60
N GLU A 25 -19.69 -18.88 14.31
CA GLU A 25 -18.99 -19.64 13.27
C GLU A 25 -17.48 -19.79 13.55
N LEU A 26 -16.80 -18.72 14.00
CA LEU A 26 -15.38 -18.77 14.32
C LEU A 26 -15.10 -19.59 15.57
N THR A 27 -15.96 -19.45 16.58
CA THR A 27 -15.83 -20.17 17.85
C THR A 27 -15.94 -21.68 17.61
N ASN A 28 -16.95 -22.11 16.83
CA ASN A 28 -17.11 -23.51 16.43
C ASN A 28 -15.90 -24.03 15.64
N ARG A 29 -15.33 -23.20 14.76
CA ARG A 29 -14.14 -23.56 13.98
C ARG A 29 -12.90 -23.71 14.86
N PHE A 30 -12.74 -22.92 15.90
CA PHE A 30 -11.59 -23.05 16.80
C PHE A 30 -11.54 -24.41 17.51
N GLU A 31 -12.70 -25.00 17.81
CA GLU A 31 -12.79 -26.29 18.50
C GLU A 31 -12.33 -27.46 17.63
N LEU A 32 -12.40 -27.32 16.30
CA LEU A 32 -11.94 -28.33 15.35
C LEU A 32 -10.42 -28.53 15.36
N TYR A 33 -9.65 -27.60 15.95
CA TYR A 33 -8.19 -27.63 15.96
C TYR A 33 -7.65 -27.71 17.40
N PRO A 34 -7.26 -28.90 17.89
CA PRO A 34 -6.82 -29.10 19.28
C PRO A 34 -5.67 -28.18 19.72
N GLU A 35 -4.77 -27.80 18.81
CA GLU A 35 -3.66 -26.87 19.08
C GLU A 35 -4.14 -25.49 19.55
N ASN A 36 -5.36 -25.08 19.19
CA ASN A 36 -5.93 -23.79 19.60
C ASN A 36 -6.15 -23.71 21.11
N LYS A 37 -6.30 -24.84 21.80
CA LYS A 37 -6.39 -24.86 23.28
C LYS A 37 -5.11 -24.30 23.93
N ARG A 38 -3.97 -24.47 23.28
CA ARG A 38 -2.65 -24.02 23.78
C ARG A 38 -2.21 -22.68 23.19
N ARG A 39 -2.80 -22.22 22.09
CA ARG A 39 -2.47 -20.95 21.44
C ARG A 39 -3.37 -19.82 21.96
N PRO A 40 -2.87 -18.86 22.74
CA PRO A 40 -3.72 -17.82 23.33
C PRO A 40 -4.14 -16.73 22.35
N VAL A 41 -3.36 -16.48 21.28
CA VAL A 41 -3.55 -15.32 20.39
C VAL A 41 -3.90 -15.74 18.96
N ASN A 42 -3.02 -16.51 18.31
CA ASN A 42 -3.21 -16.93 16.92
C ASN A 42 -3.95 -18.27 16.86
N LYS A 43 -5.25 -18.22 16.57
CA LYS A 43 -6.12 -19.39 16.47
C LYS A 43 -6.21 -19.86 15.01
N THR A 44 -6.00 -21.14 14.75
CA THR A 44 -6.20 -21.72 13.42
C THR A 44 -7.69 -21.88 13.14
N LEU A 45 -8.14 -21.43 11.96
CA LEU A 45 -9.53 -21.55 11.48
C LEU A 45 -9.70 -22.56 10.36
N PHE A 46 -8.67 -22.70 9.54
CA PHE A 46 -8.61 -23.67 8.47
C PHE A 46 -7.15 -24.02 8.20
N LYS A 47 -6.87 -25.25 7.80
CA LYS A 47 -5.54 -25.65 7.37
C LYS A 47 -5.61 -26.83 6.42
N ASN A 48 -4.75 -26.83 5.41
CA ASN A 48 -4.39 -28.03 4.66
C ASN A 48 -2.91 -28.35 4.95
N ASP A 49 -2.29 -29.17 4.10
CA ASP A 49 -0.90 -29.60 4.31
C ASP A 49 0.11 -28.45 4.19
N TYR A 50 -0.17 -27.42 3.39
CA TYR A 50 0.78 -26.38 2.99
C TYR A 50 0.47 -24.99 3.53
N PHE A 51 -0.79 -24.73 3.88
CA PHE A 51 -1.24 -23.41 4.31
C PHE A 51 -2.22 -23.53 5.49
N GLN A 52 -2.27 -22.47 6.29
CA GLN A 52 -3.26 -22.29 7.34
C GLN A 52 -3.83 -20.88 7.27
N LEU A 53 -5.13 -20.77 7.51
CA LEU A 53 -5.79 -19.53 7.90
C LEU A 53 -5.74 -19.42 9.42
N THR A 54 -5.20 -18.31 9.91
CA THR A 54 -5.18 -17.99 11.34
C THR A 54 -5.94 -16.70 11.61
N TYR A 55 -6.59 -16.65 12.76
CA TYR A 55 -7.25 -15.49 13.30
C TYR A 55 -6.50 -15.01 14.55
N ASN A 56 -6.11 -13.75 14.54
CA ASN A 56 -5.43 -13.11 15.67
C ASN A 56 -6.45 -12.46 16.59
N LEU A 57 -6.67 -13.05 17.77
CA LEU A 57 -7.63 -12.57 18.76
C LEU A 57 -7.33 -11.16 19.30
N LYS A 58 -6.08 -10.70 19.24
CA LYS A 58 -5.70 -9.36 19.73
C LYS A 58 -5.89 -8.29 18.66
N ALA A 59 -5.67 -8.66 17.40
CA ALA A 59 -5.68 -7.73 16.28
C ALA A 59 -6.99 -7.77 15.47
N ASP A 60 -7.91 -8.69 15.80
CA ASP A 60 -9.15 -8.95 15.04
C ASP A 60 -8.89 -9.08 13.53
N SER A 61 -7.89 -9.88 13.19
CA SER A 61 -7.40 -9.99 11.82
C SER A 61 -7.17 -11.43 11.38
N LEU A 62 -7.39 -11.67 10.10
CA LEU A 62 -7.13 -12.94 9.44
C LEU A 62 -5.82 -12.87 8.66
N ASN A 63 -5.09 -13.98 8.68
CA ASN A 63 -3.88 -14.12 7.88
C ASN A 63 -3.72 -15.55 7.36
N VAL A 64 -3.33 -15.68 6.10
CA VAL A 64 -2.93 -16.93 5.48
C VAL A 64 -1.41 -17.06 5.59
N SER A 65 -0.95 -18.13 6.24
CA SER A 65 0.47 -18.41 6.36
C SER A 65 0.80 -19.79 5.83
N SER A 66 1.97 -19.94 5.20
CA SER A 66 2.54 -21.24 4.87
C SER A 66 2.77 -22.10 6.12
N ARG A 67 2.60 -23.42 5.98
CA ARG A 67 2.91 -24.44 6.99
C ARG A 67 4.10 -25.28 6.52
N GLY A 68 4.95 -25.67 7.47
CA GLY A 68 6.12 -26.51 7.20
C GLY A 68 7.25 -25.79 6.45
N ASP A 69 8.28 -26.55 6.07
CA ASP A 69 9.44 -26.08 5.31
C ASP A 69 9.11 -26.00 3.81
N LEU A 70 8.19 -25.12 3.45
CA LEU A 70 7.98 -24.74 2.06
C LEU A 70 9.20 -23.96 1.55
N VAL A 71 10.21 -24.67 1.04
CA VAL A 71 11.46 -24.09 0.53
C VAL A 71 11.32 -23.76 -0.95
N TYR A 72 10.87 -22.54 -1.26
CA TYR A 72 10.91 -22.00 -2.61
C TYR A 72 12.19 -21.19 -2.82
N SER A 73 12.89 -21.47 -3.92
CA SER A 73 14.29 -21.04 -4.06
C SER A 73 14.47 -19.64 -4.65
N ALA A 74 13.45 -19.04 -5.25
CA ALA A 74 13.62 -17.82 -6.05
C ALA A 74 12.68 -16.64 -5.73
N ILE A 75 11.82 -16.71 -4.71
CA ILE A 75 11.07 -15.54 -4.26
C ILE A 75 11.86 -14.89 -3.12
N PRO A 76 12.66 -13.84 -3.38
CA PRO A 76 13.23 -13.05 -2.29
C PRO A 76 12.07 -12.24 -1.68
N TYR A 77 11.81 -12.50 -0.39
CA TYR A 77 10.93 -11.73 0.49
C TYR A 77 9.40 -11.84 0.29
N ASP A 78 8.69 -11.63 1.39
CA ASP A 78 7.22 -11.70 1.56
C ASP A 78 6.46 -10.74 0.62
N THR A 79 7.09 -9.64 0.20
CA THR A 79 6.48 -8.63 -0.67
C THR A 79 6.13 -9.15 -2.06
N ALA A 80 7.00 -9.97 -2.66
CA ALA A 80 6.74 -10.56 -3.98
C ALA A 80 5.65 -11.64 -3.93
N ARG A 81 5.50 -12.32 -2.79
CA ARG A 81 4.52 -13.39 -2.59
C ARG A 81 3.09 -12.87 -2.72
N ASN A 82 2.81 -11.71 -2.12
CA ASN A 82 1.49 -11.10 -2.14
C ASN A 82 0.99 -10.83 -3.58
N TYR A 83 1.87 -10.40 -4.48
CA TYR A 83 1.49 -10.16 -5.88
C TYR A 83 1.19 -11.45 -6.64
N ILE A 84 1.95 -12.53 -6.38
CA ILE A 84 1.70 -13.84 -6.99
C ILE A 84 0.37 -14.42 -6.50
N GLN A 85 0.06 -14.28 -5.21
CA GLN A 85 -1.22 -14.69 -4.64
C GLN A 85 -2.39 -13.88 -5.22
N ARG A 86 -2.24 -12.54 -5.33
CA ARG A 86 -3.24 -11.68 -6.00
C ARG A 86 -3.45 -12.06 -7.46
N ALA A 87 -2.36 -12.29 -8.20
CA ALA A 87 -2.43 -12.73 -9.58
C ALA A 87 -3.15 -14.07 -9.73
N ALA A 88 -2.92 -15.02 -8.82
CA ALA A 88 -3.62 -16.30 -8.82
C ALA A 88 -5.13 -16.12 -8.64
N ILE A 89 -5.57 -15.22 -7.75
CA ILE A 89 -6.99 -14.88 -7.58
C ILE A 89 -7.56 -14.20 -8.82
N GLN A 90 -6.87 -13.19 -9.36
CA GLN A 90 -7.34 -12.46 -10.54
C GLN A 90 -7.44 -13.35 -11.78
N TYR A 91 -6.47 -14.25 -11.99
CA TYR A 91 -6.49 -15.19 -13.10
C TYR A 91 -7.64 -16.20 -12.96
N LEU A 92 -7.93 -16.64 -11.73
CA LEU A 92 -9.04 -17.55 -11.47
C LEU A 92 -10.40 -16.90 -11.75
N LEU A 93 -10.56 -15.62 -11.42
CA LEU A 93 -11.80 -14.86 -11.62
C LEU A 93 -11.96 -14.33 -13.06
N TYR A 94 -10.88 -13.85 -13.68
CA TYR A 94 -10.88 -13.12 -14.95
C TYR A 94 -9.68 -13.49 -15.84
N PRO A 95 -9.59 -14.74 -16.32
CA PRO A 95 -8.42 -15.20 -17.06
C PRO A 95 -8.18 -14.41 -18.36
N ASP A 96 -9.24 -14.04 -19.09
CA ASP A 96 -9.11 -13.25 -20.33
C ASP A 96 -8.59 -11.83 -20.06
N ALA A 97 -9.08 -11.18 -19.00
CA ALA A 97 -8.62 -9.85 -18.61
C ALA A 97 -7.17 -9.89 -18.10
N ALA A 98 -6.81 -10.95 -17.37
CA ALA A 98 -5.44 -11.21 -16.95
C ALA A 98 -4.49 -11.33 -18.16
N ARG A 99 -4.88 -12.11 -19.17
CA ARG A 99 -4.10 -12.26 -20.40
C ARG A 99 -3.96 -10.95 -21.17
N GLN A 100 -5.06 -10.22 -21.38
CA GLN A 100 -5.04 -8.90 -22.03
C GLN A 100 -4.12 -7.91 -21.31
N TYR A 101 -4.11 -7.95 -19.97
CA TYR A 101 -3.21 -7.14 -19.16
C TYR A 101 -1.74 -7.55 -19.36
N ILE A 102 -1.41 -8.84 -19.44
CA ILE A 102 -0.04 -9.28 -19.77
C ILE A 102 0.36 -8.80 -21.17
N GLU A 103 -0.53 -8.93 -22.15
CA GLU A 103 -0.29 -8.50 -23.53
C GLU A 103 -0.07 -7.00 -23.66
N SER A 104 -0.76 -6.17 -22.88
CA SER A 104 -0.54 -4.71 -22.87
C SER A 104 0.87 -4.34 -22.38
N HIS A 105 1.53 -5.22 -21.61
CA HIS A 105 2.89 -5.05 -21.12
C HIS A 105 3.97 -5.63 -22.04
N LYS A 106 3.63 -6.03 -23.28
CA LYS A 106 4.55 -6.72 -24.20
C LYS A 106 5.93 -6.05 -24.31
N GLU A 107 5.99 -4.73 -24.51
CA GLU A 107 7.29 -4.05 -24.65
C GLU A 107 8.17 -4.11 -23.38
N ASN A 108 7.54 -4.04 -22.20
CA ASN A 108 8.22 -4.17 -20.91
C ASN A 108 8.68 -5.62 -20.71
N LEU A 109 7.84 -6.60 -21.06
CA LEU A 109 8.18 -8.02 -21.01
C LEU A 109 9.34 -8.35 -21.94
N GLU A 110 9.35 -7.90 -23.20
CA GLU A 110 10.46 -8.09 -24.12
C GLU A 110 11.78 -7.51 -23.57
N THR A 111 11.70 -6.41 -22.84
CA THR A 111 12.84 -5.83 -22.13
C THR A 111 13.34 -6.75 -21.02
N TYR A 112 12.44 -7.25 -20.17
CA TYR A 112 12.79 -8.21 -19.12
C TYR A 112 13.34 -9.52 -19.68
N LEU A 113 12.74 -10.07 -20.74
CA LEU A 113 13.17 -11.30 -21.41
C LEU A 113 14.56 -11.14 -21.99
N ARG A 114 14.83 -10.02 -22.68
CA ARG A 114 16.17 -9.69 -23.20
C ARG A 114 17.22 -9.65 -22.09
N LEU A 115 16.94 -8.95 -20.99
CA LEU A 115 17.85 -8.85 -19.85
C LEU A 115 18.06 -10.21 -19.17
N SER A 116 17.00 -11.02 -19.09
CA SER A 116 17.03 -12.37 -18.54
C SER A 116 17.89 -13.32 -19.37
N ILE A 117 17.74 -13.30 -20.70
CA ILE A 117 18.57 -14.10 -21.61
C ILE A 117 20.04 -13.73 -21.47
N PHE A 118 20.33 -12.43 -21.32
CA PHE A 118 21.69 -11.96 -21.06
C PHE A 118 22.23 -12.50 -19.73
N GLN A 119 21.44 -12.50 -18.64
CA GLN A 119 21.86 -13.05 -17.35
C GLN A 119 22.25 -14.54 -17.42
N VAL A 120 21.52 -15.34 -18.20
CA VAL A 120 21.79 -16.80 -18.31
C VAL A 120 22.92 -17.11 -19.29
N THR A 121 22.96 -16.40 -20.42
CA THR A 121 23.82 -16.79 -21.55
C THR A 121 25.06 -15.90 -21.73
N ASN A 122 25.12 -14.77 -21.02
CA ASN A 122 26.09 -13.69 -21.21
C ASN A 122 26.16 -13.14 -22.65
N LYS A 123 25.09 -13.33 -23.44
CA LYS A 123 24.99 -12.87 -24.83
C LYS A 123 23.89 -11.83 -24.95
N LYS A 124 24.25 -10.62 -25.41
CA LYS A 124 23.29 -9.57 -25.71
C LYS A 124 22.44 -9.98 -26.90
N VAL A 125 21.13 -9.83 -26.79
CA VAL A 125 20.16 -10.11 -27.86
C VAL A 125 19.29 -8.89 -28.11
N ASP A 126 18.78 -8.75 -29.33
CA ASP A 126 17.83 -7.69 -29.66
C ASP A 126 16.42 -8.02 -29.14
N LYS A 127 15.59 -6.99 -28.87
CA LYS A 127 14.20 -7.16 -28.42
C LYS A 127 13.37 -7.96 -29.44
N ASN A 128 13.63 -7.79 -30.74
CA ASN A 128 12.92 -8.47 -31.83
C ASN A 128 13.56 -9.82 -32.20
N SER A 129 14.54 -10.31 -31.43
CA SER A 129 15.20 -11.57 -31.74
C SER A 129 14.26 -12.78 -31.58
N LEU A 130 14.50 -13.82 -32.37
CA LEU A 130 13.74 -15.08 -32.30
C LEU A 130 13.68 -15.65 -30.86
N LYS A 131 14.77 -15.52 -30.11
CA LYS A 131 14.84 -15.98 -28.71
C LYS A 131 13.89 -15.21 -27.79
N VAL A 132 13.79 -13.89 -27.95
CA VAL A 132 12.86 -13.08 -27.15
C VAL A 132 11.42 -13.38 -27.54
N MET A 133 11.12 -13.51 -28.84
CA MET A 133 9.78 -13.90 -29.31
C MET A 133 9.35 -15.28 -28.80
N GLN A 134 10.24 -16.28 -28.85
CA GLN A 134 9.96 -17.61 -28.31
C GLN A 134 9.73 -17.58 -26.79
N ALA A 135 10.55 -16.83 -26.05
CA ALA A 135 10.40 -16.71 -24.61
C ALA A 135 9.12 -15.96 -24.22
N TYR A 136 8.68 -14.98 -25.02
CA TYR A 136 7.40 -14.30 -24.85
C TYR A 136 6.22 -15.24 -25.08
N ASN A 137 6.23 -16.02 -26.17
CA ASN A 137 5.15 -16.97 -26.46
C ASN A 137 5.03 -18.06 -25.39
N ALA A 138 6.17 -18.53 -24.84
CA ALA A 138 6.19 -19.51 -23.77
C ALA A 138 5.46 -19.07 -22.50
N ILE A 139 5.21 -17.76 -22.30
CA ILE A 139 4.41 -17.25 -21.19
C ILE A 139 2.98 -17.80 -21.23
N PHE A 140 2.41 -17.93 -22.44
CA PHE A 140 1.01 -18.31 -22.64
C PHE A 140 0.81 -19.81 -22.84
N GLU A 141 1.89 -20.60 -22.87
CA GLU A 141 1.86 -22.06 -22.99
C GLU A 141 1.64 -22.76 -21.64
N ASP A 142 2.00 -22.10 -20.53
CA ASP A 142 1.85 -22.62 -19.17
C ASP A 142 1.04 -21.63 -18.30
N PRO A 143 -0.20 -21.96 -17.91
CA PRO A 143 -1.06 -21.10 -17.09
C PRO A 143 -0.47 -20.73 -15.74
N LEU A 144 0.30 -21.63 -15.11
CA LEU A 144 0.92 -21.35 -13.81
C LEU A 144 2.07 -20.36 -13.99
N PHE A 145 2.78 -20.40 -15.11
CA PHE A 145 3.79 -19.41 -15.47
C PHE A 145 3.14 -18.07 -15.85
N GLU A 146 2.03 -18.08 -16.59
CA GLU A 146 1.24 -16.89 -16.92
C GLU A 146 0.79 -16.13 -15.65
N ILE A 147 0.26 -16.85 -14.65
CA ILE A 147 -0.09 -16.29 -13.32
C ILE A 147 1.11 -15.61 -12.66
N GLN A 148 2.30 -16.21 -12.77
CA GLN A 148 3.48 -15.63 -12.16
C GLN A 148 3.93 -14.36 -12.88
N ILE A 149 3.89 -14.35 -14.21
CA ILE A 149 4.18 -13.15 -15.01
C ILE A 149 3.22 -12.03 -14.64
N LEU A 150 1.91 -12.32 -14.53
CA LEU A 150 0.93 -11.37 -14.03
C LEU A 150 1.36 -10.79 -12.66
N GLY A 151 1.72 -11.65 -11.71
CA GLY A 151 2.20 -11.18 -10.40
C GLY A 151 3.48 -10.33 -10.46
N ARG A 152 4.39 -10.58 -11.42
CA ARG A 152 5.57 -9.74 -11.63
C ARG A 152 5.24 -8.39 -12.26
N LEU A 153 4.24 -8.34 -13.14
CA LEU A 153 3.76 -7.08 -13.72
C LEU A 153 3.00 -6.26 -12.67
N LEU A 154 2.15 -6.86 -11.84
CA LEU A 154 1.53 -6.17 -10.71
C LEU A 154 2.58 -5.60 -9.74
N GLN A 155 3.65 -6.35 -9.49
CA GLN A 155 4.78 -5.87 -8.70
C GLN A 155 5.51 -4.71 -9.40
N HIS A 156 5.72 -4.81 -10.71
CA HIS A 156 6.37 -3.78 -11.51
C HIS A 156 5.59 -2.46 -11.46
N ASP A 157 4.27 -2.54 -11.61
CA ASP A 157 3.39 -1.38 -11.61
C ASP A 157 3.36 -0.68 -10.25
N GLU A 158 3.47 -1.45 -9.16
CA GLU A 158 3.43 -0.91 -7.81
C GLU A 158 4.80 -0.44 -7.31
N THR A 159 5.91 -1.08 -7.74
CA THR A 159 7.24 -0.87 -7.15
C THR A 159 8.32 -0.42 -8.14
N GLY A 160 8.01 -0.33 -9.44
CA GLY A 160 8.94 0.05 -10.50
C GLY A 160 9.70 -1.15 -11.10
N ALA A 161 10.82 -0.86 -11.77
CA ALA A 161 11.61 -1.89 -12.46
C ALA A 161 12.14 -2.98 -11.50
N LEU A 162 11.99 -4.24 -11.90
CA LEU A 162 12.56 -5.38 -11.18
C LEU A 162 14.01 -5.60 -11.63
N SER A 163 14.93 -5.90 -10.70
CA SER A 163 16.36 -6.05 -11.03
C SER A 163 16.98 -7.40 -10.68
N ALA A 164 16.59 -7.99 -9.55
CA ALA A 164 17.17 -9.25 -9.07
C ALA A 164 16.57 -10.49 -9.75
N ASN A 165 17.43 -11.45 -10.14
CA ASN A 165 17.06 -12.77 -10.68
C ASN A 165 15.97 -12.72 -11.77
N LEU A 166 16.21 -11.93 -12.83
CA LEU A 166 15.23 -11.75 -13.90
C LEU A 166 14.94 -13.06 -14.63
N ALA A 167 15.99 -13.86 -14.86
CA ALA A 167 15.86 -15.17 -15.47
C ALA A 167 14.86 -16.08 -14.75
N GLY A 168 15.00 -16.26 -13.42
CA GLY A 168 14.05 -17.06 -12.64
C GLY A 168 12.63 -16.46 -12.56
N LYS A 169 12.46 -15.17 -12.90
CA LYS A 169 11.16 -14.48 -12.90
C LYS A 169 10.45 -14.53 -14.24
N PHE A 170 11.17 -14.38 -15.35
CA PHE A 170 10.60 -14.12 -16.67
C PHE A 170 10.94 -15.16 -17.74
N LEU A 171 11.93 -16.04 -17.53
CA LEU A 171 12.23 -17.10 -18.49
C LEU A 171 11.64 -18.43 -18.00
N PHE A 172 10.73 -19.00 -18.78
CA PHE A 172 10.12 -20.29 -18.47
C PHE A 172 11.18 -21.36 -18.15
N SER A 173 12.25 -21.45 -18.97
CA SER A 173 13.33 -22.44 -18.81
C SER A 173 14.05 -22.38 -17.45
N GLU A 174 14.08 -21.20 -16.82
CA GLU A 174 14.70 -21.01 -15.51
C GLU A 174 13.65 -21.00 -14.39
N ASN A 175 12.46 -20.48 -14.67
CA ASN A 175 11.36 -20.39 -13.73
C ASN A 175 10.90 -21.76 -13.22
N VAL A 176 10.80 -22.75 -14.12
CA VAL A 176 10.42 -24.14 -13.76
C VAL A 176 11.32 -24.75 -12.70
N LYS A 177 12.58 -24.31 -12.60
CA LYS A 177 13.56 -24.81 -11.63
C LYS A 177 13.38 -24.24 -10.22
N THR A 178 12.51 -23.24 -10.06
CA THR A 178 12.38 -22.49 -8.80
C THR A 178 11.35 -23.07 -7.82
N GLY A 179 10.50 -24.00 -8.28
CA GLY A 179 9.42 -24.61 -7.51
C GLY A 179 8.18 -23.74 -7.31
N ILE A 180 8.16 -22.53 -7.88
CA ILE A 180 7.07 -21.56 -7.75
C ILE A 180 5.76 -22.03 -8.41
N SER A 181 5.79 -22.81 -9.50
CA SER A 181 4.55 -23.36 -10.09
C SER A 181 3.84 -24.29 -9.10
N GLY A 182 4.60 -25.09 -8.35
CA GLY A 182 4.06 -25.90 -7.26
C GLY A 182 3.46 -25.05 -6.13
N TYR A 183 4.10 -23.93 -5.78
CA TYR A 183 3.52 -22.96 -4.84
C TYR A 183 2.16 -22.42 -5.30
N VAL A 184 2.09 -21.94 -6.54
CA VAL A 184 0.86 -21.36 -7.11
C VAL A 184 -0.25 -22.39 -7.13
N SER A 185 0.05 -23.62 -7.57
CA SER A 185 -0.89 -24.74 -7.56
C SER A 185 -1.45 -25.02 -6.16
N GLU A 186 -0.58 -25.15 -5.15
CA GLU A 186 -1.01 -25.44 -3.78
C GLU A 186 -1.76 -24.27 -3.14
N TYR A 187 -1.41 -23.04 -3.51
CA TYR A 187 -2.11 -21.85 -3.06
C TYR A 187 -3.51 -21.75 -3.66
N LEU A 188 -3.68 -21.97 -4.97
CA LEU A 188 -4.99 -22.04 -5.63
C LEU A 188 -5.87 -23.12 -5.00
N ASN A 189 -5.31 -24.30 -4.78
CA ASN A 189 -6.00 -25.39 -4.09
C ASN A 189 -6.46 -24.98 -2.69
N PHE A 190 -5.57 -24.39 -1.89
CA PHE A 190 -5.91 -23.92 -0.56
C PHE A 190 -7.00 -22.84 -0.57
N VAL A 191 -6.91 -21.83 -1.42
CA VAL A 191 -7.80 -20.66 -1.37
C VAL A 191 -9.21 -20.98 -1.89
N VAL A 192 -9.34 -21.87 -2.89
CA VAL A 192 -10.63 -22.39 -3.33
C VAL A 192 -11.27 -23.24 -2.25
N GLN A 193 -10.52 -24.17 -1.62
CA GLN A 193 -11.04 -24.92 -0.48
C GLN A 193 -11.50 -24.00 0.65
N LEU A 194 -10.70 -22.96 0.95
CA LEU A 194 -10.96 -22.04 2.04
C LEU A 194 -12.26 -21.26 1.83
N THR A 195 -12.45 -20.67 0.65
CA THR A 195 -13.65 -19.88 0.30
C THR A 195 -14.91 -20.73 0.18
N GLN A 196 -14.78 -22.01 -0.21
CA GLN A 196 -15.90 -22.97 -0.21
C GLN A 196 -16.25 -23.47 1.20
N THR A 197 -15.33 -23.35 2.16
CA THR A 197 -15.49 -23.88 3.52
C THR A 197 -15.91 -22.81 4.51
N LEU A 198 -15.48 -21.57 4.33
CA LEU A 198 -15.71 -20.46 5.26
C LEU A 198 -16.32 -19.27 4.52
N PRO A 199 -17.22 -18.50 5.17
CA PRO A 199 -17.74 -17.26 4.63
C PRO A 199 -16.64 -16.18 4.69
N ILE A 200 -15.69 -16.25 3.77
CA ILE A 200 -14.59 -15.29 3.64
C ILE A 200 -14.58 -14.64 2.26
N ILE A 201 -13.98 -13.45 2.20
CA ILE A 201 -13.57 -12.79 0.97
C ILE A 201 -12.04 -12.66 0.96
N THR A 202 -11.43 -12.81 -0.21
CA THR A 202 -9.98 -12.63 -0.37
C THR A 202 -9.59 -12.13 -1.76
N ASP A 203 -8.69 -11.16 -1.81
CA ASP A 203 -7.99 -10.74 -3.04
C ASP A 203 -6.63 -11.43 -3.18
N GLY A 204 -6.30 -12.34 -2.26
CA GLY A 204 -5.04 -13.05 -2.15
C GLY A 204 -4.06 -12.47 -1.14
N LYS A 205 -4.16 -11.17 -0.86
CA LYS A 205 -3.35 -10.42 0.13
C LYS A 205 -4.13 -10.19 1.42
N ASN A 206 -5.38 -9.78 1.30
CA ASN A 206 -6.29 -9.49 2.39
C ASN A 206 -7.30 -10.62 2.48
N VAL A 207 -7.56 -11.09 3.70
CA VAL A 207 -8.64 -12.05 3.96
C VAL A 207 -9.55 -11.45 5.02
N GLN A 208 -10.85 -11.45 4.77
CA GLN A 208 -11.86 -10.94 5.70
C GLN A 208 -13.03 -11.92 5.78
N LEU A 209 -13.77 -11.86 6.88
CA LEU A 209 -15.02 -12.61 7.00
C LEU A 209 -16.13 -11.84 6.27
N LEU A 210 -16.94 -12.57 5.52
CA LEU A 210 -18.23 -12.08 5.04
C LEU A 210 -19.13 -11.87 6.27
N LYS A 211 -19.38 -10.61 6.64
CA LYS A 211 -20.40 -10.28 7.63
C LYS A 211 -21.77 -10.43 6.97
N SER A 212 -22.73 -10.98 7.73
CA SER A 212 -24.10 -11.30 7.29
C SER A 212 -24.86 -10.13 6.67
N ASP A 213 -24.45 -8.90 6.99
CA ASP A 213 -25.15 -7.66 6.64
C ASP A 213 -24.50 -6.87 5.49
N ILE A 214 -23.44 -7.38 4.85
CA ILE A 214 -22.82 -6.67 3.71
C ILE A 214 -23.74 -6.78 2.49
N PRO A 215 -24.26 -5.67 1.95
CA PRO A 215 -25.06 -5.71 0.73
C PRO A 215 -24.23 -6.32 -0.40
N LYS A 216 -24.80 -7.26 -1.17
CA LYS A 216 -24.13 -7.90 -2.33
C LYS A 216 -23.56 -6.89 -3.33
N SER A 217 -24.06 -5.65 -3.35
CA SER A 217 -23.56 -4.55 -4.19
C SER A 217 -22.23 -3.92 -3.74
N VAL A 218 -21.69 -4.29 -2.57
CA VAL A 218 -20.44 -3.74 -2.01
C VAL A 218 -19.26 -4.71 -2.14
N VAL A 219 -19.52 -5.98 -2.41
CA VAL A 219 -18.45 -6.95 -2.71
C VAL A 219 -17.95 -6.66 -4.12
N SER A 220 -16.78 -6.02 -4.21
CA SER A 220 -16.13 -5.80 -5.50
C SER A 220 -15.90 -7.16 -6.18
N ASP A 221 -16.24 -7.22 -7.46
CA ASP A 221 -15.94 -8.29 -8.41
C ASP A 221 -14.47 -8.78 -8.35
N THR A 222 -13.56 -7.98 -7.80
CA THR A 222 -12.13 -8.31 -7.65
C THR A 222 -11.79 -9.31 -6.54
N TYR A 223 -12.75 -9.70 -5.68
CA TYR A 223 -12.52 -10.62 -4.56
C TYR A 223 -13.08 -12.02 -4.85
N LEU A 224 -12.31 -13.05 -4.46
CA LEU A 224 -12.79 -14.43 -4.43
C LEU A 224 -13.67 -14.66 -3.21
N THR A 225 -14.85 -15.21 -3.47
CA THR A 225 -15.87 -15.56 -2.49
C THR A 225 -16.45 -16.94 -2.80
N VAL A 226 -17.36 -17.44 -1.96
CA VAL A 226 -18.09 -18.69 -2.22
C VAL A 226 -18.96 -18.63 -3.48
N ASP A 227 -19.47 -17.44 -3.84
CA ASP A 227 -20.39 -17.20 -4.94
C ASP A 227 -19.67 -16.80 -6.25
N SER A 228 -18.34 -16.71 -6.24
CA SER A 228 -17.56 -16.30 -7.41
C SER A 228 -17.59 -17.39 -8.49
N ALA A 229 -17.86 -17.01 -9.74
CA ALA A 229 -17.71 -17.88 -10.90
C ALA A 229 -16.23 -18.07 -11.23
N ILE A 230 -15.73 -19.29 -11.08
CA ILE A 230 -14.30 -19.62 -11.26
C ILE A 230 -14.06 -20.72 -12.30
N GLU A 231 -15.13 -21.24 -12.91
CA GLU A 231 -15.10 -22.40 -13.80
C GLU A 231 -14.18 -22.15 -15.00
N GLN A 232 -14.29 -20.97 -15.61
CA GLN A 232 -13.45 -20.57 -16.74
C GLN A 232 -11.96 -20.56 -16.37
N GLY A 233 -11.62 -20.01 -15.20
CA GLY A 233 -10.23 -20.01 -14.72
C GLY A 233 -9.70 -21.42 -14.41
N LEU A 234 -10.53 -22.27 -13.82
CA LEU A 234 -10.17 -23.67 -13.52
C LEU A 234 -9.95 -24.50 -14.78
N GLU A 235 -10.72 -24.28 -15.84
CA GLU A 235 -10.58 -24.99 -17.12
C GLU A 235 -9.24 -24.74 -17.81
N LEU A 236 -8.62 -23.59 -17.56
CA LEU A 236 -7.32 -23.24 -18.13
C LEU A 236 -6.17 -23.88 -17.38
N LEU A 237 -6.34 -24.28 -16.11
CA LEU A 237 -5.26 -24.87 -15.31
C LEU A 237 -4.86 -26.27 -15.82
N PRO A 238 -3.61 -26.71 -15.57
CA PRO A 238 -3.21 -28.08 -15.88
C PRO A 238 -4.17 -29.11 -15.28
N GLN A 239 -4.47 -30.17 -16.02
CA GLN A 239 -5.52 -31.14 -15.65
C GLN A 239 -5.34 -31.71 -14.24
N GLU A 240 -4.11 -32.02 -13.84
CA GLU A 240 -3.80 -32.51 -12.49
C GLU A 240 -4.16 -31.49 -11.39
N VAL A 241 -3.90 -30.20 -11.65
CA VAL A 241 -4.23 -29.10 -10.73
C VAL A 241 -5.74 -28.92 -10.65
N LYS A 242 -6.41 -28.86 -11.81
CA LYS A 242 -7.88 -28.77 -11.89
C LYS A 242 -8.56 -29.89 -11.11
N GLN A 243 -8.18 -31.14 -11.36
CA GLN A 243 -8.75 -32.31 -10.68
C GLN A 243 -8.50 -32.28 -9.17
N THR A 244 -7.33 -31.81 -8.74
CA THR A 244 -7.01 -31.64 -7.32
C THR A 244 -7.93 -30.60 -6.68
N ILE A 245 -8.14 -29.45 -7.34
CA ILE A 245 -9.04 -28.41 -6.84
C ILE A 245 -10.49 -28.92 -6.80
N GLU A 246 -10.99 -29.50 -7.89
CA GLU A 246 -12.37 -30.02 -7.97
C GLU A 246 -12.65 -31.11 -6.94
N SER A 247 -11.73 -32.08 -6.79
CA SER A 247 -11.85 -33.11 -5.75
C SER A 247 -11.80 -32.51 -4.34
N SER A 248 -11.01 -31.46 -4.13
CA SER A 248 -10.95 -30.80 -2.83
C SER A 248 -12.21 -30.03 -2.46
N ILE A 249 -12.96 -29.50 -3.44
CA ILE A 249 -14.28 -28.88 -3.22
C ILE A 249 -15.27 -29.96 -2.73
N VAL A 250 -15.19 -31.17 -3.29
CA VAL A 250 -16.02 -32.31 -2.87
C VAL A 250 -15.61 -32.80 -1.47
N VAL A 251 -14.31 -32.91 -1.19
CA VAL A 251 -13.76 -33.36 0.10
C VAL A 251 -13.94 -32.31 1.21
N ALA A 252 -13.91 -31.01 0.92
CA ALA A 252 -14.19 -29.96 1.90
C ALA A 252 -15.61 -30.07 2.52
N LYS A 253 -16.54 -30.72 1.81
CA LYS A 253 -17.89 -31.06 2.30
C LYS A 253 -17.93 -32.31 3.20
N GLN A 254 -16.85 -33.09 3.27
CA GLN A 254 -16.72 -34.29 4.08
C GLN A 254 -15.42 -34.22 4.90
N ALA A 255 -15.52 -33.78 6.16
CA ALA A 255 -14.39 -33.62 7.06
C ALA A 255 -13.55 -34.92 7.16
N ALA A 256 -12.46 -34.99 6.40
CA ALA A 256 -11.57 -36.14 6.37
C ALA A 256 -10.11 -35.71 6.66
N PRO A 257 -9.38 -36.49 7.47
CA PRO A 257 -7.98 -36.23 7.77
C PRO A 257 -7.11 -36.59 6.57
N VAL A 258 -6.33 -35.63 6.08
CA VAL A 258 -5.44 -35.81 4.94
C VAL A 258 -4.19 -36.58 5.38
N LYS A 259 -3.87 -37.66 4.66
CA LYS A 259 -2.61 -38.40 4.77
C LYS A 259 -1.48 -37.55 4.21
N SER A 260 -0.49 -37.28 5.05
CA SER A 260 0.73 -36.55 4.71
C SER A 260 1.50 -37.22 3.57
N LYS A 261 1.46 -36.62 2.38
CA LYS A 261 2.54 -36.78 1.41
C LYS A 261 3.52 -35.62 1.62
N LEU A 262 4.80 -35.92 1.82
CA LEU A 262 5.86 -34.92 1.73
C LEU A 262 5.91 -34.39 0.29
N LEU A 263 6.00 -33.07 0.11
CA LEU A 263 6.26 -32.51 -1.22
C LEU A 263 7.15 -31.26 -1.16
N LEU A 264 8.04 -31.24 -2.17
CA LEU A 264 8.80 -30.13 -2.73
C LEU A 264 9.93 -29.54 -1.86
N ARG A 265 10.91 -30.38 -1.49
CA ARG A 265 12.29 -29.90 -1.69
C ARG A 265 12.48 -29.85 -3.20
N SER A 266 12.78 -28.68 -3.75
CA SER A 266 13.43 -28.61 -5.07
C SER A 266 14.53 -29.69 -5.08
N GLU A 267 14.64 -30.53 -6.13
CA GLU A 267 15.76 -31.48 -6.25
C GLU A 267 17.11 -30.77 -6.13
N PHE A 268 17.12 -29.50 -6.55
CA PHE A 268 18.24 -28.57 -6.48
C PHE A 268 18.28 -27.76 -5.18
N GLY A 269 17.47 -28.06 -4.15
CA GLY A 269 17.31 -27.20 -2.97
C GLY A 269 18.61 -26.95 -2.19
N LYS A 270 19.53 -27.93 -2.25
CA LYS A 270 20.88 -27.83 -1.68
C LYS A 270 21.83 -27.05 -2.62
N GLU A 271 21.83 -27.35 -3.92
CA GLU A 271 22.56 -26.59 -4.94
C GLU A 271 22.13 -25.11 -4.98
N LEU A 272 20.85 -24.81 -4.83
CA LEU A 272 20.31 -23.46 -4.77
C LEU A 272 20.69 -22.74 -3.48
N ALA A 273 20.84 -23.45 -2.36
CA ALA A 273 21.38 -22.89 -1.13
C ALA A 273 22.88 -22.54 -1.29
N GLU A 274 23.66 -23.41 -1.96
CA GLU A 274 25.08 -23.18 -2.28
C GLU A 274 25.26 -22.06 -3.34
N VAL A 275 24.37 -21.96 -4.32
CA VAL A 275 24.28 -20.85 -5.27
C VAL A 275 23.87 -19.55 -4.57
N ARG A 276 23.03 -19.61 -3.51
CA ARG A 276 22.66 -18.45 -2.68
C ARG A 276 23.80 -17.93 -1.83
N GLU A 277 24.61 -18.82 -1.25
CA GLU A 277 25.82 -18.43 -0.52
C GLU A 277 26.81 -17.68 -1.43
N ASN A 278 26.82 -18.02 -2.72
CA ASN A 278 27.63 -17.37 -3.75
C ASN A 278 26.83 -16.41 -4.66
N TYR A 279 25.58 -16.09 -4.29
CA TYR A 279 24.72 -15.25 -5.10
C TYR A 279 25.21 -13.81 -4.97
N VAL A 280 25.99 -13.38 -5.95
CA VAL A 280 26.22 -11.96 -6.17
C VAL A 280 24.90 -11.42 -6.69
N ALA A 281 24.20 -10.65 -5.86
CA ALA A 281 23.06 -9.89 -6.31
C ALA A 281 23.54 -9.01 -7.48
N HIS A 282 23.21 -9.39 -8.71
CA HIS A 282 23.25 -8.49 -9.86
C HIS A 282 22.11 -7.46 -9.73
N SER A 283 21.96 -6.88 -8.53
CA SER A 283 20.95 -5.90 -8.16
C SER A 283 21.43 -4.56 -8.68
N VAL A 284 21.16 -4.32 -9.95
CA VAL A 284 21.13 -2.98 -10.49
C VAL A 284 20.05 -2.19 -9.73
N ASP A 285 20.32 -0.95 -9.34
CA ASP A 285 19.33 -0.10 -8.69
C ASP A 285 18.11 0.03 -9.63
N PRO A 286 16.86 -0.19 -9.17
CA PRO A 286 15.67 -0.01 -10.00
C PRO A 286 15.62 1.32 -10.76
N ARG A 287 16.20 2.39 -10.20
CA ARG A 287 16.30 3.72 -10.83
C ARG A 287 17.20 3.72 -12.07
N GLU A 288 18.22 2.86 -12.12
CA GLU A 288 19.08 2.70 -13.29
C GLU A 288 18.41 1.89 -14.39
N LEU A 289 17.45 1.02 -14.03
CA LEU A 289 16.69 0.22 -14.98
C LEU A 289 15.46 0.95 -15.53
N GLU A 290 14.91 1.87 -14.77
CA GLU A 290 13.69 2.61 -15.08
C GLU A 290 13.63 3.21 -16.50
N PRO A 291 14.70 3.83 -17.05
CA PRO A 291 14.66 4.40 -18.40
C PRO A 291 14.41 3.38 -19.52
N TYR A 292 14.53 2.08 -19.24
CA TYR A 292 14.29 1.02 -20.22
C TYR A 292 12.84 0.55 -20.29
N PHE A 293 11.97 1.00 -19.37
CA PHE A 293 10.57 0.58 -19.25
C PHE A 293 9.61 1.73 -19.58
N LYS A 294 8.45 1.38 -20.11
CA LYS A 294 7.38 2.34 -20.45
C LYS A 294 6.22 2.23 -19.47
N ASN A 295 5.55 3.34 -19.21
CA ASN A 295 4.22 3.30 -18.61
C ASN A 295 3.23 2.82 -19.68
N VAL A 296 2.58 1.68 -19.44
CA VAL A 296 1.57 1.08 -20.34
C VAL A 296 0.16 1.18 -19.78
N LEU A 297 0.01 1.60 -18.53
CA LEU A 297 -1.31 1.83 -17.94
C LEU A 297 -1.87 3.17 -18.43
N PRO A 298 -3.21 3.30 -18.52
CA PRO A 298 -3.83 4.59 -18.81
C PRO A 298 -3.35 5.65 -17.83
N THR A 299 -2.94 6.80 -18.37
CA THR A 299 -2.59 7.98 -17.56
C THR A 299 -3.83 8.75 -17.13
N GLU A 300 -4.95 8.60 -17.83
CA GLU A 300 -6.23 9.16 -17.41
C GLU A 300 -6.95 8.26 -16.41
N ASN A 301 -7.54 8.85 -15.38
CA ASN A 301 -8.47 8.15 -14.49
C ASN A 301 -9.76 8.93 -14.27
N THR A 302 -10.79 8.20 -13.85
CA THR A 302 -12.15 8.71 -13.63
C THR A 302 -12.48 8.92 -12.16
N ASN A 303 -11.48 8.89 -11.25
CA ASN A 303 -11.72 9.07 -9.83
C ASN A 303 -12.38 10.43 -9.57
N LEU A 304 -13.50 10.45 -8.85
CA LEU A 304 -14.24 11.66 -8.52
C LEU A 304 -13.49 12.52 -7.50
N ILE A 305 -12.82 11.87 -6.54
CA ILE A 305 -11.89 12.51 -5.61
C ILE A 305 -10.57 11.76 -5.67
N ASN A 306 -9.67 12.21 -6.54
CA ASN A 306 -8.39 11.57 -6.79
C ASN A 306 -7.32 12.05 -5.80
N VAL A 307 -6.70 11.14 -5.05
CA VAL A 307 -5.62 11.46 -4.10
C VAL A 307 -4.29 10.98 -4.67
N VAL A 308 -3.30 11.88 -4.68
CA VAL A 308 -1.92 11.59 -5.11
C VAL A 308 -0.90 12.26 -4.18
N SER A 309 0.29 11.66 -4.07
CA SER A 309 1.38 12.14 -3.24
C SER A 309 2.71 11.58 -3.75
N ASP A 310 3.82 12.26 -3.44
CA ASP A 310 5.18 11.76 -3.66
C ASP A 310 5.45 11.37 -5.14
N ILE A 311 4.86 12.09 -6.10
CA ILE A 311 5.04 11.84 -7.55
C ILE A 311 6.48 12.12 -8.03
N HIS A 312 7.15 13.11 -7.44
CA HIS A 312 8.52 13.50 -7.79
C HIS A 312 8.78 13.62 -9.31
N THR A 313 7.84 14.21 -10.07
CA THR A 313 8.04 14.30 -11.51
C THR A 313 9.20 15.24 -11.86
N THR A 314 10.06 14.79 -12.78
CA THR A 314 11.29 15.45 -13.20
C THR A 314 11.26 15.94 -14.65
N ASP A 315 10.34 15.42 -15.47
CA ASP A 315 10.24 15.71 -16.90
C ASP A 315 9.38 16.95 -17.22
N GLY A 316 8.78 17.56 -16.20
CA GLY A 316 7.95 18.75 -16.32
C GLY A 316 6.47 18.46 -16.57
N GLU A 317 6.05 17.19 -16.64
CA GLU A 317 4.67 16.79 -16.84
C GLU A 317 4.16 15.93 -15.67
N LEU A 318 2.85 15.99 -15.40
CA LEU A 318 2.23 15.05 -14.46
C LEU A 318 2.07 13.69 -15.15
N PRO A 319 2.33 12.57 -14.46
CA PRO A 319 2.22 11.23 -15.05
C PRO A 319 0.75 10.77 -15.20
N PHE A 320 -0.22 11.64 -14.93
CA PHE A 320 -1.63 11.32 -15.00
C PHE A 320 -2.49 12.53 -15.36
N THR A 321 -3.71 12.26 -15.81
CA THR A 321 -4.76 13.25 -16.02
C THR A 321 -6.02 12.85 -15.25
N ASN A 322 -6.69 13.83 -14.66
CA ASN A 322 -7.98 13.67 -14.00
C ASN A 322 -8.75 14.99 -14.06
N LYS A 323 -9.96 14.96 -14.59
CA LYS A 323 -10.82 16.14 -14.79
C LYS A 323 -11.69 16.51 -13.58
N TYR A 324 -11.72 15.66 -12.56
CA TYR A 324 -12.55 15.81 -11.37
C TYR A 324 -11.76 16.53 -10.26
N PHE A 325 -12.00 16.20 -8.99
CA PHE A 325 -11.36 16.88 -7.87
C PHE A 325 -10.09 16.12 -7.45
N ASN A 326 -8.97 16.82 -7.35
CA ASN A 326 -7.68 16.23 -7.01
C ASN A 326 -7.20 16.71 -5.64
N VAL A 327 -6.59 15.81 -4.86
CA VAL A 327 -5.95 16.07 -3.57
C VAL A 327 -4.47 15.75 -3.72
N PHE A 328 -3.65 16.79 -3.77
CA PHE A 328 -2.19 16.67 -3.86
C PHE A 328 -1.61 16.77 -2.44
N ALA A 329 -1.13 15.66 -1.90
CA ALA A 329 -0.59 15.60 -0.53
C ALA A 329 0.94 15.80 -0.46
N GLY A 330 1.46 16.68 -1.32
CA GLY A 330 2.87 17.09 -1.37
C GLY A 330 3.79 16.16 -2.17
N ASP A 331 4.99 16.67 -2.43
CA ASP A 331 6.06 16.03 -3.20
C ASP A 331 5.61 15.58 -4.59
N ILE A 332 4.83 16.43 -5.24
CA ILE A 332 4.30 16.20 -6.58
C ILE A 332 5.39 16.36 -7.63
N SER A 333 6.30 17.32 -7.45
CA SER A 333 7.30 17.63 -8.46
C SER A 333 8.65 18.09 -7.91
N ASP A 334 9.69 17.52 -8.49
CA ASP A 334 11.09 17.93 -8.31
C ASP A 334 11.52 18.95 -9.39
N SER A 335 10.58 19.38 -10.23
CA SER A 335 10.80 20.22 -11.39
C SER A 335 9.74 21.33 -11.53
N SER A 336 9.81 22.09 -12.61
CA SER A 336 8.88 23.20 -12.88
C SER A 336 7.68 22.72 -13.69
N VAL A 337 6.82 21.90 -13.08
CA VAL A 337 5.56 21.46 -13.71
C VAL A 337 4.55 22.59 -13.72
N VAL A 338 3.82 22.72 -14.83
CA VAL A 338 2.67 23.62 -14.96
C VAL A 338 1.49 22.81 -15.48
N ASN A 339 0.33 22.92 -14.83
CA ASN A 339 -0.90 22.29 -15.30
C ASN A 339 -2.11 23.20 -15.04
N ASN A 340 -2.71 23.69 -16.12
CA ASN A 340 -3.83 24.63 -16.08
C ASN A 340 -5.20 23.95 -15.96
N ASP A 341 -5.28 22.63 -16.08
CA ASP A 341 -6.53 21.90 -16.19
C ASP A 341 -6.92 21.19 -14.91
N ILE A 342 -5.94 20.72 -14.15
CA ILE A 342 -6.16 20.03 -12.90
C ILE A 342 -6.69 20.97 -11.82
N LYS A 343 -7.73 20.52 -11.11
CA LYS A 343 -8.43 21.30 -10.09
C LYS A 343 -8.61 20.50 -8.81
N GLY A 344 -8.70 21.22 -7.69
CA GLY A 344 -8.84 20.61 -6.37
C GLY A 344 -8.07 21.34 -5.29
N LEU A 345 -7.30 20.59 -4.49
CA LEU A 345 -6.50 21.12 -3.39
C LEU A 345 -5.07 20.59 -3.43
N TYR A 346 -4.14 21.41 -2.95
CA TYR A 346 -2.72 21.13 -2.95
C TYR A 346 -2.13 21.45 -1.57
N VAL A 347 -1.42 20.50 -0.97
CA VAL A 347 -0.62 20.74 0.23
C VAL A 347 0.87 20.71 -0.13
N ILE A 348 1.61 21.67 0.42
CA ILE A 348 3.05 21.83 0.18
C ILE A 348 3.81 20.64 0.81
N GLY A 349 4.54 19.89 -0.01
CA GLY A 349 5.54 18.92 0.41
C GLY A 349 6.93 19.53 0.54
N ASN A 350 7.91 18.70 0.86
CA ASN A 350 9.28 19.12 1.07
C ASN A 350 9.98 19.49 -0.25
N HIS A 351 9.76 18.71 -1.30
CA HIS A 351 10.41 18.89 -2.59
C HIS A 351 9.93 20.16 -3.30
N GLU A 352 8.65 20.54 -3.11
CA GLU A 352 8.13 21.81 -3.61
C GLU A 352 8.91 23.02 -3.06
N LEU A 353 9.42 22.95 -1.83
CA LEU A 353 10.16 24.06 -1.20
C LEU A 353 11.41 24.41 -2.02
N ALA A 354 12.12 23.40 -2.54
CA ALA A 354 13.27 23.61 -3.40
C ALA A 354 12.87 23.81 -4.87
N ALA A 355 11.86 23.08 -5.37
CA ALA A 355 11.46 23.10 -6.78
C ALA A 355 10.83 24.42 -7.26
N VAL A 356 10.37 25.28 -6.35
CA VAL A 356 9.89 26.63 -6.68
C VAL A 356 11.01 27.68 -6.78
N LEU A 357 12.23 27.34 -6.36
CA LEU A 357 13.35 28.26 -6.45
C LEU A 357 13.76 28.50 -7.92
N PRO A 358 14.28 29.69 -8.27
CA PRO A 358 14.69 29.99 -9.62
C PRO A 358 15.84 29.08 -10.08
N LYS A 359 15.84 28.71 -11.36
CA LYS A 359 16.91 27.89 -11.97
C LYS A 359 18.20 28.69 -12.20
N SER A 360 18.10 30.02 -12.29
CA SER A 360 19.27 30.89 -12.49
C SER A 360 20.20 30.80 -11.29
N GLN A 361 21.49 30.55 -11.55
CA GLN A 361 22.52 30.59 -10.52
C GLN A 361 22.86 32.02 -10.08
N ASN A 362 22.45 33.03 -10.86
CA ASN A 362 22.67 34.43 -10.49
C ASN A 362 21.57 34.92 -9.54
N ILE A 363 21.88 34.90 -8.24
CA ILE A 363 20.98 35.32 -7.16
C ILE A 363 20.60 36.82 -7.18
N GLU A 364 21.27 37.61 -8.02
CA GLU A 364 20.96 39.04 -8.21
C GLU A 364 19.82 39.26 -9.22
N ASN A 365 19.39 38.23 -9.97
CA ASN A 365 18.28 38.36 -10.92
C ASN A 365 16.95 38.70 -10.23
N GLU A 366 16.03 39.34 -10.96
CA GLU A 366 14.68 39.71 -10.47
C GLU A 366 13.89 38.50 -9.93
N GLU A 367 14.05 37.32 -10.54
CA GLU A 367 13.39 36.08 -10.10
C GLU A 367 13.70 35.71 -8.63
N TRP A 368 14.84 36.18 -8.12
CA TRP A 368 15.32 35.92 -6.76
C TRP A 368 14.82 36.92 -5.73
N GLU A 369 14.25 38.06 -6.13
CA GLU A 369 13.91 39.16 -5.21
C GLU A 369 13.03 38.72 -4.05
N LYS A 370 12.01 37.90 -4.32
CA LYS A 370 11.11 37.35 -3.31
C LYS A 370 11.79 36.44 -2.28
N TRP A 371 12.94 35.85 -2.64
CA TRP A 371 13.67 34.91 -1.79
C TRP A 371 14.83 35.58 -1.03
N ARG A 372 15.27 36.77 -1.43
CA ARG A 372 16.35 37.53 -0.78
C ARG A 372 16.20 37.67 0.75
N PRO A 373 15.00 37.87 1.33
CA PRO A 373 14.83 37.92 2.77
C PRO A 373 15.32 36.67 3.51
N PHE A 374 15.40 35.52 2.84
CA PHE A 374 15.79 34.26 3.45
C PHE A 374 17.28 33.93 3.32
N PHE A 375 18.06 34.67 2.52
CA PHE A 375 19.46 34.32 2.20
C PHE A 375 20.39 34.23 3.42
N LYS A 376 20.08 34.97 4.49
CA LYS A 376 20.85 34.94 5.74
C LYS A 376 20.42 33.82 6.69
N ASN A 377 19.31 33.14 6.42
CA ASN A 377 18.83 32.07 7.27
C ASN A 377 19.62 30.79 7.01
N GLU A 378 20.17 30.19 8.07
CA GLU A 378 20.94 28.95 7.96
C GLU A 378 20.11 27.81 7.36
N TRP A 379 18.83 27.69 7.73
CA TRP A 379 17.94 26.67 7.17
C TRP A 379 17.74 26.83 5.66
N PHE A 380 17.67 28.07 5.15
CA PHE A 380 17.46 28.35 3.73
C PHE A 380 18.74 28.08 2.93
N GLN A 381 19.90 28.46 3.47
CA GLN A 381 21.20 28.11 2.87
C GLN A 381 21.39 26.59 2.79
N ASN A 382 20.95 25.85 3.82
CA ASN A 382 20.98 24.38 3.79
C ASN A 382 20.01 23.84 2.73
N LEU A 383 18.78 24.36 2.66
CA LEU A 383 17.80 23.96 1.64
C LEU A 383 18.34 24.15 0.22
N MET A 384 19.03 25.24 -0.07
CA MET A 384 19.63 25.48 -1.38
C MET A 384 20.80 24.54 -1.70
N ARG A 385 21.56 24.10 -0.69
CA ARG A 385 22.77 23.27 -0.89
C ARG A 385 22.46 21.79 -0.93
N ASN A 386 21.59 21.34 -0.02
CA ASN A 386 21.22 19.94 0.13
C ASN A 386 19.77 19.85 0.65
N PRO A 387 18.77 19.93 -0.24
CA PRO A 387 17.37 19.93 0.13
C PRO A 387 16.99 18.76 1.04
N ASP A 388 17.36 17.53 0.67
CA ASP A 388 16.96 16.29 1.33
C ASP A 388 17.46 16.21 2.79
N GLU A 389 18.62 16.81 3.08
CA GLU A 389 19.18 16.86 4.44
C GLU A 389 18.70 18.06 5.26
N SER A 390 17.86 18.93 4.68
CA SER A 390 17.50 20.22 5.30
C SER A 390 16.12 20.23 5.96
N TRP A 391 15.24 19.26 5.68
CA TRP A 391 13.82 19.35 6.05
C TRP A 391 13.57 19.55 7.55
N TYR A 392 14.35 18.87 8.40
CA TYR A 392 14.22 19.02 9.86
C TYR A 392 14.64 20.40 10.39
N LYS A 393 15.39 21.18 9.60
CA LYS A 393 15.85 22.53 9.93
C LYS A 393 14.83 23.61 9.55
N LEU A 394 13.84 23.27 8.72
CA LEU A 394 12.83 24.21 8.24
C LEU A 394 12.03 24.84 9.39
N PRO A 395 11.53 26.08 9.21
CA PRO A 395 10.69 26.74 10.22
C PRO A 395 9.39 25.95 10.46
N THR A 396 8.88 25.94 11.69
CA THR A 396 7.56 25.34 11.97
C THR A 396 6.50 26.43 12.02
N GLY A 397 5.34 26.17 11.44
CA GLY A 397 4.19 27.06 11.48
C GLY A 397 4.09 28.03 10.31
N ASN A 398 3.38 29.15 10.49
CA ASN A 398 3.02 30.10 9.43
C ASN A 398 4.21 31.02 9.04
N HIS A 399 5.34 30.45 8.64
CA HIS A 399 6.48 31.22 8.18
C HIS A 399 6.21 31.78 6.77
N ILE A 400 6.57 33.05 6.54
CA ILE A 400 6.30 33.77 5.27
C ILE A 400 6.90 33.08 4.03
N TYR A 401 7.97 32.30 4.21
CA TYR A 401 8.54 31.45 3.17
C TYR A 401 7.50 30.50 2.53
N TYR A 402 6.65 29.87 3.35
CA TYR A 402 5.61 28.97 2.84
C TYR A 402 4.54 29.70 2.03
N GLU A 403 4.30 30.97 2.35
CA GLU A 403 3.41 31.83 1.55
C GLU A 403 4.03 32.17 0.20
N CYS A 404 5.33 32.46 0.15
CA CYS A 404 6.04 32.63 -1.12
C CYS A 404 5.98 31.36 -1.98
N VAL A 405 6.12 30.18 -1.36
CA VAL A 405 5.99 28.89 -2.05
C VAL A 405 4.56 28.68 -2.56
N LYS A 406 3.54 28.96 -1.73
CA LYS A 406 2.12 28.87 -2.09
C LYS A 406 1.83 29.67 -3.37
N VAL A 407 2.23 30.93 -3.42
CA VAL A 407 2.02 31.82 -4.58
C VAL A 407 2.65 31.25 -5.85
N GLU A 408 3.81 30.60 -5.77
CA GLU A 408 4.45 29.99 -6.93
C GLU A 408 3.75 28.72 -7.39
N LEU A 409 3.22 27.92 -6.46
CA LEU A 409 2.43 26.73 -6.79
C LEU A 409 1.08 27.12 -7.41
N GLU A 410 0.42 28.16 -6.91
CA GLU A 410 -0.85 28.66 -7.48
C GLU A 410 -0.67 29.18 -8.92
N LYS A 411 0.48 29.78 -9.24
CA LYS A 411 0.81 30.14 -10.63
C LYS A 411 0.97 28.93 -11.54
N ARG A 412 1.54 27.85 -11.02
CA ARG A 412 1.76 26.58 -11.76
C ARG A 412 0.48 25.76 -11.89
N PHE A 413 -0.43 25.86 -10.93
CA PHE A 413 -1.67 25.10 -10.83
C PHE A 413 -2.87 26.01 -10.52
N PRO A 414 -3.29 26.86 -11.48
CA PRO A 414 -4.23 27.96 -11.22
C PRO A 414 -5.65 27.53 -10.79
N LYS A 415 -6.03 26.26 -10.97
CA LYS A 415 -7.33 25.72 -10.52
C LYS A 415 -7.23 24.89 -9.24
N MET A 416 -6.05 24.80 -8.63
CA MET A 416 -5.82 24.13 -7.35
C MET A 416 -5.82 25.15 -6.21
N ASN A 417 -6.51 24.84 -5.11
CA ASN A 417 -6.41 25.61 -3.88
C ASN A 417 -5.20 25.14 -3.09
N VAL A 418 -4.13 25.94 -3.05
CA VAL A 418 -2.92 25.58 -2.29
C VAL A 418 -3.15 25.93 -0.81
N LEU A 419 -3.34 24.90 0.01
CA LEU A 419 -3.70 25.02 1.42
C LEU A 419 -2.43 25.09 2.28
N ASN A 420 -2.05 26.31 2.67
CA ASN A 420 -0.96 26.57 3.62
C ASN A 420 -1.52 26.87 5.02
N ASN A 421 -1.88 25.81 5.77
CA ASN A 421 -2.54 25.92 7.08
C ASN A 421 -3.92 26.58 6.98
N GLU A 422 -4.68 26.14 5.98
CA GLU A 422 -5.99 26.66 5.59
C GLU A 422 -6.97 25.51 5.40
N SER A 423 -8.25 25.83 5.19
CA SER A 423 -9.29 24.83 4.94
C SER A 423 -10.18 25.20 3.77
N VAL A 424 -10.67 24.19 3.06
CA VAL A 424 -11.68 24.34 2.01
C VAL A 424 -12.81 23.33 2.24
N ILE A 425 -14.05 23.70 1.92
CA ILE A 425 -15.18 22.76 1.94
C ILE A 425 -15.48 22.34 0.51
N TYR A 426 -15.50 21.03 0.26
CA TYR A 426 -15.89 20.44 -1.01
C TYR A 426 -16.88 19.30 -0.77
N LYS A 427 -18.02 19.32 -1.48
CA LYS A 427 -19.13 18.36 -1.32
C LYS A 427 -19.56 18.15 0.16
N GLY A 428 -19.57 19.21 0.97
CA GLY A 428 -19.97 19.16 2.38
C GLY A 428 -18.91 18.57 3.33
N ILE A 429 -17.70 18.31 2.85
CA ILE A 429 -16.57 17.81 3.64
C ILE A 429 -15.53 18.91 3.74
N ARG A 430 -15.04 19.16 4.94
CA ARG A 430 -13.95 20.09 5.20
C ARG A 430 -12.62 19.39 4.98
N TYR A 431 -11.78 19.93 4.12
CA TYR A 431 -10.39 19.54 3.96
C TYR A 431 -9.52 20.60 4.62
N ILE A 432 -8.72 20.20 5.61
CA ILE A 432 -7.75 21.06 6.29
C ILE A 432 -6.36 20.71 5.76
N GLY A 433 -5.70 21.63 5.06
CA GLY A 433 -4.33 21.44 4.58
C GLY A 433 -3.33 22.04 5.57
N LEU A 434 -2.40 21.23 6.08
CA LEU A 434 -1.36 21.67 7.01
C LEU A 434 0.03 21.57 6.35
N THR A 435 0.75 22.69 6.32
CA THR A 435 2.15 22.74 5.87
C THR A 435 3.07 22.48 7.04
N ILE A 436 3.56 21.25 7.12
CA ILE A 436 4.32 20.75 8.25
C ILE A 436 5.65 20.21 7.73
N PRO A 437 6.81 20.74 8.17
CA PRO A 437 8.08 20.16 7.80
C PRO A 437 8.18 18.73 8.36
N VAL A 438 8.75 17.83 7.58
CA VAL A 438 9.00 16.47 8.06
C VAL A 438 10.05 16.49 9.16
N VAL A 439 9.61 16.20 10.38
CA VAL A 439 10.51 16.01 11.53
C VAL A 439 10.04 14.80 12.33
N LEU A 440 10.75 13.67 12.18
CA LEU A 440 10.33 12.39 12.74
C LEU A 440 10.28 12.39 14.27
N VAL A 441 11.27 12.97 14.94
CA VAL A 441 11.36 12.90 16.42
C VAL A 441 11.84 14.22 17.01
N ARG A 442 12.86 14.84 16.40
CA ARG A 442 13.34 16.17 16.81
C ARG A 442 12.20 17.18 16.65
N ARG A 443 12.03 18.12 17.58
CA ARG A 443 11.00 19.19 17.50
C ARG A 443 9.52 18.74 17.50
N LYS A 444 9.20 17.45 17.71
CA LYS A 444 7.81 16.94 17.75
C LYS A 444 6.87 17.75 18.65
N LYS A 445 7.35 18.19 19.81
CA LYS A 445 6.57 19.03 20.72
C LYS A 445 6.14 20.35 20.07
N ALA A 446 7.08 21.06 19.42
CA ALA A 446 6.78 22.32 18.74
C ALA A 446 5.81 22.11 17.57
N GLN A 447 5.97 21.02 16.82
CA GLN A 447 5.09 20.63 15.72
C GLN A 447 3.68 20.33 16.21
N GLN A 448 3.50 19.51 17.25
CA GLN A 448 2.19 19.20 17.83
C GLN A 448 1.52 20.44 18.46
N THR A 449 2.28 21.34 19.09
CA THR A 449 1.74 22.64 19.54
C THR A 449 1.21 23.47 18.38
N PHE A 450 1.94 23.51 17.26
CA PHE A 450 1.49 24.20 16.07
C PHE A 450 0.22 23.56 15.48
N ILE A 451 0.22 22.24 15.29
CA ILE A 451 -0.93 21.47 14.79
C ILE A 451 -2.16 21.73 15.65
N LEU A 452 -2.03 21.67 16.99
CA LEU A 452 -3.13 21.96 17.90
C LEU A 452 -3.71 23.35 17.66
N LYS A 453 -2.84 24.38 17.56
CA LYS A 453 -3.27 25.76 17.35
C LYS A 453 -3.97 25.92 16.00
N ALA A 454 -3.39 25.36 14.94
CA ALA A 454 -3.95 25.42 13.59
C ALA A 454 -5.31 24.72 13.51
N LEU A 455 -5.42 23.49 14.02
CA LEU A 455 -6.68 22.75 14.02
C LEU A 455 -7.76 23.44 14.86
N ALA A 456 -7.42 23.94 16.06
CA ALA A 456 -8.39 24.66 16.89
C ALA A 456 -8.96 25.90 16.18
N GLN A 457 -8.13 26.60 15.39
CA GLN A 457 -8.57 27.74 14.59
C GLN A 457 -9.40 27.31 13.37
N LEU A 458 -8.96 26.30 12.62
CA LEU A 458 -9.57 25.90 11.35
C LEU A 458 -10.87 25.09 11.51
N LEU A 459 -11.05 24.43 12.66
CA LEU A 459 -12.30 23.72 12.96
C LEU A 459 -13.44 24.68 13.35
N ASN A 460 -13.09 25.86 13.87
CA ASN A 460 -13.94 27.03 14.10
C ASN A 460 -15.37 26.75 14.62
N GLU A 461 -15.51 26.15 15.81
CA GLU A 461 -16.80 25.82 16.48
C GLU A 461 -17.81 25.00 15.66
N GLU A 462 -17.43 24.52 14.47
CA GLU A 462 -18.26 23.70 13.59
C GLU A 462 -17.93 22.22 13.84
N TYR A 463 -18.63 21.62 14.79
CA TYR A 463 -18.35 20.27 15.31
C TYR A 463 -18.76 19.14 14.37
N ASP A 464 -19.81 19.33 13.58
CA ASP A 464 -20.49 18.24 12.86
C ASP A 464 -19.98 18.01 11.43
N ILE A 465 -19.27 18.99 10.86
CA ILE A 465 -18.79 18.90 9.47
C ILE A 465 -17.74 17.79 9.37
N PRO A 466 -17.98 16.75 8.54
CA PRO A 466 -16.98 15.72 8.28
C PRO A 466 -15.68 16.37 7.81
N THR A 467 -14.59 16.08 8.50
CA THR A 467 -13.31 16.75 8.31
C THR A 467 -12.21 15.76 7.98
N VAL A 468 -11.47 16.04 6.91
CA VAL A 468 -10.26 15.32 6.49
C VAL A 468 -9.06 16.24 6.64
N ILE A 469 -8.01 15.78 7.33
CA ILE A 469 -6.77 16.54 7.44
C ILE A 469 -5.79 16.05 6.37
N VAL A 470 -5.19 16.97 5.63
CA VAL A 470 -4.22 16.68 4.56
C VAL A 470 -2.89 17.35 4.93
N SER A 471 -1.81 16.58 4.92
CA SER A 471 -0.45 17.07 5.22
C SER A 471 0.59 16.25 4.49
N HIS A 472 1.70 16.82 4.04
CA HIS A 472 2.74 15.97 3.46
C HIS A 472 3.40 15.05 4.52
N ALA A 473 3.74 15.58 5.70
CA ALA A 473 4.26 14.77 6.80
C ALA A 473 3.14 14.02 7.54
N PRO A 474 3.43 12.85 8.14
CA PRO A 474 2.57 12.27 9.18
C PRO A 474 2.37 13.29 10.33
N LEU A 475 1.24 13.22 11.04
CA LEU A 475 0.82 14.30 11.95
C LEU A 475 1.07 14.03 13.43
N PHE A 476 0.71 12.85 13.94
CA PHE A 476 0.67 12.61 15.40
C PHE A 476 1.23 11.26 15.82
N ASN A 477 0.69 10.17 15.28
CA ASN A 477 1.03 8.83 15.73
C ASN A 477 0.88 7.70 14.70
N GLU A 478 0.67 8.05 13.44
CA GLU A 478 0.44 7.16 12.31
C GLU A 478 1.58 6.13 12.19
N LEU A 479 2.83 6.58 12.34
CA LEU A 479 4.01 5.69 12.28
C LEU A 479 4.11 4.70 13.46
N SER A 480 3.58 5.07 14.63
CA SER A 480 3.49 4.14 15.79
C SER A 480 2.32 3.16 15.68
N MET A 481 1.37 3.40 14.76
CA MET A 481 0.25 2.51 14.48
C MET A 481 0.55 1.49 13.38
N LEU A 482 1.75 1.55 12.80
CA LEU A 482 2.23 0.54 11.85
C LEU A 482 2.60 -0.76 12.57
N SER A 483 2.67 -1.85 11.81
CA SER A 483 3.22 -3.11 12.34
C SER A 483 4.67 -2.88 12.79
N PRO A 484 5.10 -3.42 13.94
CA PRO A 484 6.50 -3.38 14.35
C PRO A 484 7.50 -3.92 13.32
N ASP A 485 7.03 -4.75 12.37
CA ASP A 485 7.84 -5.30 11.28
C ASP A 485 8.02 -4.34 10.10
N SER A 486 7.31 -3.21 10.07
CA SER A 486 7.45 -2.19 9.04
C SER A 486 8.75 -1.40 9.25
N THR A 487 9.48 -1.14 8.16
CA THR A 487 10.66 -0.25 8.19
C THR A 487 10.31 1.20 8.54
N ALA A 488 9.07 1.62 8.30
CA ALA A 488 8.55 2.93 8.67
C ALA A 488 8.00 2.99 10.11
N TYR A 489 7.92 1.85 10.82
CA TYR A 489 7.42 1.83 12.19
C TYR A 489 8.33 2.62 13.13
N ASN A 490 7.72 3.50 13.90
CA ASN A 490 8.41 4.26 14.92
C ASN A 490 7.58 4.32 16.20
N LYS A 491 7.96 3.50 17.19
CA LYS A 491 7.29 3.43 18.50
C LYS A 491 7.27 4.77 19.26
N ASP A 492 8.23 5.66 18.98
CA ASP A 492 8.37 6.95 19.67
C ASP A 492 7.57 8.06 18.95
N TYR A 493 7.04 7.77 17.76
CA TYR A 493 6.15 8.64 17.00
C TYR A 493 4.73 8.59 17.57
N ILE A 494 4.56 9.09 18.79
CA ILE A 494 3.26 9.14 19.51
C ILE A 494 2.69 10.56 19.64
N CYS A 495 1.38 10.67 19.76
CA CYS A 495 0.71 11.92 20.10
C CYS A 495 0.95 12.25 21.59
N LEU A 496 1.82 13.24 21.85
CA LEU A 496 2.18 13.69 23.20
C LEU A 496 1.26 14.79 23.72
N GLU A 497 0.64 15.58 22.84
CA GLU A 497 -0.27 16.66 23.20
C GLU A 497 -1.71 16.13 23.36
N PRO A 498 -2.23 15.94 24.60
CA PRO A 498 -3.54 15.32 24.81
C PRO A 498 -4.70 16.14 24.26
N LYS A 499 -4.53 17.46 24.10
CA LYS A 499 -5.56 18.33 23.53
C LYS A 499 -5.85 18.03 22.06
N ILE A 500 -4.89 17.48 21.31
CA ILE A 500 -5.15 16.99 19.94
C ILE A 500 -6.16 15.83 19.99
N LYS A 501 -5.96 14.86 20.89
CA LYS A 501 -6.94 13.78 21.09
C LYS A 501 -8.31 14.30 21.51
N ALA A 502 -8.35 15.39 22.30
CA ALA A 502 -9.61 16.03 22.67
C ALA A 502 -10.33 16.64 21.46
N LEU A 503 -9.61 17.31 20.55
CA LEU A 503 -10.19 17.82 19.29
C LEU A 503 -10.80 16.69 18.47
N PHE A 504 -10.08 15.57 18.29
CA PHE A 504 -10.61 14.41 17.56
C PHE A 504 -11.86 13.82 18.19
N LYS A 505 -11.98 13.84 19.52
CA LYS A 505 -13.21 13.41 20.21
C LYS A 505 -14.37 14.38 19.96
N GLN A 506 -14.10 15.68 20.03
CA GLN A 506 -15.13 16.72 19.96
C GLN A 506 -15.64 16.98 18.55
N TYR A 507 -14.75 16.95 17.55
CA TYR A 507 -15.08 17.28 16.16
C TYR A 507 -15.22 16.03 15.31
N ASN A 508 -15.98 16.12 14.22
CA ASN A 508 -16.19 15.07 13.23
C ASN A 508 -14.99 14.91 12.27
N ILE A 509 -13.80 14.62 12.82
CA ILE A 509 -12.61 14.32 12.03
C ILE A 509 -12.65 12.84 11.64
N ILE A 510 -12.84 12.57 10.35
CA ILE A 510 -13.11 11.23 9.81
C ILE A 510 -11.87 10.55 9.22
N GLY A 511 -10.83 11.30 8.89
CA GLY A 511 -9.61 10.72 8.34
C GLY A 511 -8.47 11.70 8.11
N VAL A 512 -7.33 11.12 7.74
CA VAL A 512 -6.08 11.83 7.46
C VAL A 512 -5.51 11.33 6.13
N ILE A 513 -4.96 12.25 5.34
CA ILE A 513 -4.23 11.97 4.11
C ILE A 513 -2.82 12.54 4.29
N HIS A 514 -1.79 11.71 4.12
CA HIS A 514 -0.43 12.22 4.11
C HIS A 514 0.50 11.60 3.06
N GLY A 515 1.64 12.24 2.85
CA GLY A 515 2.72 11.75 1.99
C GLY A 515 3.90 11.22 2.79
N HIS A 516 5.08 11.29 2.17
CA HIS A 516 6.43 11.10 2.69
C HIS A 516 6.78 9.69 3.21
N HIS A 517 5.93 9.11 4.06
CA HIS A 517 6.11 7.76 4.55
C HIS A 517 5.25 6.82 3.74
N HIS A 518 5.94 6.06 2.91
CA HIS A 518 5.42 4.86 2.29
C HIS A 518 5.12 3.89 3.44
N ILE A 519 3.88 3.86 3.93
CA ILE A 519 3.37 2.62 4.49
C ILE A 519 3.64 1.60 3.39
N PRO A 520 4.42 0.53 3.65
CA PRO A 520 4.96 -0.31 2.59
C PRO A 520 3.81 -0.65 1.65
N ALA A 521 3.94 -0.20 0.39
CA ALA A 521 2.90 -0.25 -0.63
C ALA A 521 2.25 -1.64 -0.68
N SER A 522 3.03 -2.67 -0.32
CA SER A 522 2.61 -4.04 -0.09
C SER A 522 1.52 -4.28 0.96
N SER A 523 0.98 -3.30 1.70
CA SER A 523 -0.06 -3.46 2.74
C SER A 523 -1.41 -2.77 2.49
N GLY A 524 -1.53 -1.88 1.48
CA GLY A 524 -2.81 -1.27 1.06
C GLY A 524 -2.67 0.23 0.74
N ARG A 525 -3.64 0.82 0.01
CA ARG A 525 -3.66 2.26 -0.31
C ARG A 525 -4.20 3.13 0.84
N TYR A 526 -4.87 2.52 1.82
CA TYR A 526 -5.35 3.14 3.05
C TYR A 526 -5.40 2.13 4.19
N LYS A 527 -5.56 2.61 5.43
CA LYS A 527 -5.78 1.79 6.62
C LYS A 527 -6.80 2.43 7.54
N MET A 528 -7.70 1.63 8.11
CA MET A 528 -8.55 2.06 9.23
C MET A 528 -7.77 1.93 10.54
N VAL A 529 -7.76 2.99 11.34
CA VAL A 529 -7.08 3.03 12.65
C VAL A 529 -8.00 3.64 13.70
N THR A 530 -7.82 3.21 14.95
CA THR A 530 -8.51 3.83 16.09
C THR A 530 -7.65 4.92 16.71
N PHE A 531 -8.10 6.17 16.66
CA PHE A 531 -7.45 7.28 17.37
C PHE A 531 -8.47 8.04 18.21
N ALA A 532 -8.07 8.35 19.44
CA ALA A 532 -8.92 9.02 20.42
C ALA A 532 -10.30 8.35 20.64
N GLY A 533 -10.41 7.04 20.41
CA GLY A 533 -11.66 6.27 20.55
C GLY A 533 -12.60 6.35 19.34
N LYS A 534 -12.14 6.90 18.21
CA LYS A 534 -12.86 6.91 16.92
C LYS A 534 -12.09 6.10 15.89
N GLU A 535 -12.81 5.41 15.02
CA GLU A 535 -12.22 4.87 13.80
C GLU A 535 -12.06 5.98 12.78
N LEU A 536 -10.94 5.98 12.09
CA LEU A 536 -10.60 6.95 11.07
C LEU A 536 -9.68 6.34 10.03
N PHE A 537 -9.86 6.76 8.80
CA PHE A 537 -9.01 6.29 7.71
C PHE A 537 -7.70 7.08 7.68
N VAL A 538 -6.63 6.40 7.27
CA VAL A 538 -5.34 7.00 6.95
C VAL A 538 -4.98 6.59 5.54
N VAL A 539 -4.87 7.57 4.64
CA VAL A 539 -4.32 7.42 3.29
C VAL A 539 -2.89 7.95 3.31
N CYS A 540 -1.96 7.20 2.76
CA CYS A 540 -0.53 7.54 2.79
C CYS A 540 0.12 7.34 1.42
N SER A 541 1.08 8.19 1.06
CA SER A 541 2.01 8.04 -0.07
C SER A 541 1.45 7.23 -1.24
N ILE A 542 0.55 7.87 -1.99
CA ILE A 542 -0.02 7.31 -3.22
C ILE A 542 0.98 7.55 -4.36
N TYR A 543 2.14 6.91 -4.24
CA TYR A 543 3.15 6.92 -5.28
C TYR A 543 3.22 5.59 -6.01
N SER A 544 2.97 5.66 -7.30
CA SER A 544 3.68 4.87 -8.30
C SER A 544 3.64 5.70 -9.57
N LYS A 545 4.73 5.76 -10.34
CA LYS A 545 4.78 6.42 -11.66
C LYS A 545 3.76 5.86 -12.67
N ILE A 546 3.05 4.81 -12.29
CA ILE A 546 2.06 4.06 -13.07
C ILE A 546 0.66 4.15 -12.39
N ASN A 547 0.59 4.63 -11.14
CA ASN A 547 -0.67 4.85 -10.41
C ASN A 547 -1.18 6.27 -10.65
N THR A 548 -2.35 6.36 -11.29
CA THR A 548 -3.02 7.62 -11.60
C THR A 548 -3.74 8.25 -10.39
N GLY A 549 -3.75 7.55 -9.25
CA GLY A 549 -4.17 8.04 -7.94
C GLY A 549 -5.18 7.14 -7.23
N PHE A 550 -5.64 7.56 -6.06
CA PHE A 550 -6.58 6.81 -5.21
C PHE A 550 -7.95 7.48 -5.16
N GLU A 551 -9.02 6.69 -5.36
CA GLU A 551 -10.41 7.15 -5.22
C GLU A 551 -10.80 7.24 -3.73
N LEU A 552 -10.95 8.47 -3.25
CA LEU A 552 -11.30 8.75 -1.86
C LEU A 552 -12.80 8.62 -1.57
N GLU A 553 -13.69 8.75 -2.57
CA GLU A 553 -15.14 8.81 -2.34
C GLU A 553 -15.68 7.64 -1.50
N SER A 554 -15.13 6.45 -1.71
CA SER A 554 -15.48 5.22 -0.95
C SER A 554 -15.21 5.31 0.56
N LEU A 555 -14.29 6.18 0.99
CA LEU A 555 -13.97 6.39 2.42
C LEU A 555 -14.76 7.54 3.05
N LEU A 556 -15.44 8.34 2.23
CA LEU A 556 -16.17 9.53 2.64
C LEU A 556 -17.67 9.27 2.79
N SER A 557 -18.17 8.19 2.17
CA SER A 557 -19.52 7.68 2.39
C SER A 557 -19.61 7.08 3.79
N VAL A 558 -19.96 7.92 4.76
CA VAL A 558 -20.40 7.48 6.07
C VAL A 558 -21.76 6.78 5.87
N GLU A 559 -21.84 5.49 6.14
CA GLU A 559 -23.15 4.83 6.34
C GLU A 559 -23.93 5.67 7.35
N LYS A 560 -25.09 6.20 6.92
CA LYS A 560 -26.01 6.91 7.80
C LYS A 560 -26.78 5.95 8.68
#